data_AF-C0D374-F1
#
_entry.id   AF-C0D374-F1
#
_cell.length_a   1.000
_cell.length_b   1.000
_cell.length_c   1.000
_cell.angle_alpha   90.00
_cell.angle_beta   90.00
_cell.angle_gamma   90.00
#
_symmetry.space_group_name_H-M   'P 1'
#
loop_
_entity.id
_entity.type
_entity.pdbx_description
1 polymer ?
#
loop_
_entity_poly.entity_id
_entity_poly.type
_entity_poly.pdbx_seq_one_letter_code
_entity_poly.pdbx_strand_id
1 'polypeptide(L)' 'MGSGEVSEEQAKLHAETEFEKYRIIQERLFMSDYDKYLLELEHQVDQSDL' A
#
# COMPACT_ATOMS: atom_id res chain seq x y z
N MET A 1 -15.82 17.28 29.63
CA MET A 1 -15.38 16.51 28.45
C MET A 1 -16.43 16.71 27.37
N GLY A 2 -16.29 17.78 26.58
CA GLY A 2 -17.29 18.18 25.59
C GLY A 2 -17.20 17.31 24.34
N SER A 3 -18.34 17.06 23.70
CA SER A 3 -18.48 16.36 22.43
C SER A 3 -17.75 17.12 21.31
N GLY A 4 -16.44 16.88 21.15
CA GLY A 4 -15.62 17.53 20.14
C GLY A 4 -14.12 17.61 20.44
N GLU A 5 -13.69 17.40 21.69
CA GLU A 5 -12.27 17.36 22.04
C GLU A 5 -11.77 15.91 22.10
N VAL A 6 -10.85 15.57 21.21
CA VAL A 6 -10.14 14.28 21.20
C VAL A 6 -8.78 14.51 21.85
N SER A 7 -8.40 13.65 22.80
CA SER A 7 -7.05 13.69 23.38
C SER A 7 -5.99 13.42 22.30
N GLU A 8 -4.82 14.03 22.40
CA GLU A 8 -3.68 13.75 21.52
C GLU A 8 -3.39 12.24 21.43
N GLU A 9 -3.47 11.53 22.56
CA GLU A 9 -3.28 10.09 22.64
C GLU A 9 -4.34 9.32 21.84
N GLN A 10 -5.61 9.74 21.90
CA GLN A 10 -6.70 9.13 21.15
C GLN A 10 -6.59 9.39 19.65
N ALA A 11 -6.21 10.60 19.26
CA ALA A 11 -5.98 10.96 17.86
C ALA A 11 -4.81 10.16 17.27
N LYS A 12 -3.72 10.02 18.03
CA LYS A 12 -2.55 9.21 17.65
C LYS A 12 -2.92 7.74 17.49
N LEU A 13 -3.60 7.16 18.49
CA LEU A 13 -4.02 5.76 18.45
C LEU A 13 -4.95 5.47 17.26
N HIS A 14 -5.87 6.37 16.96
CA HIS A 14 -6.76 6.25 15.80
C HIS A 14 -5.98 6.30 14.48
N ALA A 15 -5.04 7.24 14.34
CA ALA A 15 -4.21 7.36 13.14
C ALA A 15 -3.33 6.11 12.92
N GLU A 16 -2.71 5.58 13.98
CA GLU A 16 -1.88 4.37 13.91
C GLU A 16 -2.72 3.13 13.53
N THR A 17 -3.93 3.02 14.09
CA THR A 17 -4.84 1.90 13.80
C THR A 17 -5.34 1.92 12.36
N GLU A 18 -5.75 3.09 11.86
CA GLU A 18 -6.20 3.22 10.46
C GLU A 18 -5.05 3.03 9.47
N PHE A 19 -3.83 3.52 9.78
CA PHE A 19 -2.66 3.28 8.95
C PHE A 19 -2.38 1.77 8.80
N GLU A 20 -2.36 1.02 9.90
CA GLU A 20 -2.07 -0.41 9.88
C GLU A 20 -3.11 -1.20 9.07
N LYS A 21 -4.39 -0.83 9.18
CA LYS A 21 -5.48 -1.44 8.42
C LYS A 21 -5.30 -1.30 6.91
N TYR A 22 -4.87 -0.12 6.45
CA TYR A 22 -4.68 0.13 5.02
C TYR A 22 -3.30 -0.29 4.50
N ARG A 23 -2.27 -0.36 5.37
CA ARG A 23 -0.92 -0.82 5.00
C ARG A 23 -0.94 -2.21 4.38
N ILE A 24 -1.57 -3.17 5.05
CA ILE A 24 -1.62 -4.57 4.59
C ILE A 24 -2.30 -4.70 3.22
N ILE A 25 -3.35 -3.90 2.98
CA ILE A 25 -4.07 -3.90 1.70
C ILE A 25 -3.20 -3.28 0.61
N GLN A 26 -2.55 -2.16 0.91
CA GLN A 26 -1.66 -1.48 -0.04
C GLN A 26 -0.44 -2.32 -0.40
N GLU A 27 0.22 -2.93 0.59
CA GLU A 27 1.37 -3.82 0.34
C GLU A 27 1.04 -4.99 -0.59
N ARG A 28 -0.18 -5.55 -0.50
CA ARG A 28 -0.61 -6.67 -1.35
C ARG A 28 -1.01 -6.28 -2.77
N LEU A 29 -1.45 -5.04 -2.95
CA LEU A 29 -1.89 -4.51 -4.25
C LEU A 29 -0.82 -3.67 -4.94
N PHE A 30 0.28 -3.37 -4.24
CA PHE A 30 1.35 -2.57 -4.78
C PHE A 30 2.21 -3.41 -5.72
N MET A 31 2.12 -3.09 -7.01
CA MET A 31 3.08 -3.50 -8.01
C MET A 31 3.92 -2.27 -8.35
N SER A 32 5.21 -2.33 -8.00
CA SER A 32 6.15 -1.25 -8.30
C SER A 32 6.26 -1.06 -9.81
N ASP A 33 6.57 0.15 -10.26
CA ASP A 33 6.89 0.38 -11.68
C ASP A 33 8.12 -0.44 -12.11
N TYR A 34 9.01 -0.77 -11.17
CA TYR A 34 10.10 -1.72 -11.39
C TYR A 34 9.59 -3.14 -11.64
N ASP A 35 8.62 -3.61 -10.84
CA ASP A 35 8.02 -4.94 -11.02
C ASP A 35 7.30 -5.04 -12.37
N LYS A 36 6.57 -3.98 -12.76
CA LYS A 36 5.94 -3.87 -14.08
C LYS A 36 6.98 -3.94 -15.21
N TYR A 37 8.10 -3.23 -15.07
CA TYR A 37 9.16 -3.22 -16.08
C TYR A 37 9.79 -4.61 -16.26
N LEU A 38 10.02 -5.34 -15.17
CA LEU A 38 10.52 -6.73 -15.25
C LEU A 38 9.53 -7.66 -15.95
N LEU A 39 8.24 -7.58 -15.61
CA LEU A 39 7.19 -8.38 -16.26
C LEU A 39 7.09 -8.09 -17.77
N GLU A 40 7.25 -6.83 -18.16
CA GLU A 40 7.24 -6.44 -19.59
C GLU A 40 8.46 -7.00 -20.34
N LEU A 41 9.65 -7.02 -19.71
CA LEU A 41 10.83 -7.66 -20.27
C LEU A 41 10.66 -9.17 -20.45
N GLU A 42 10.13 -9.87 -19.44
CA GLU A 42 9.84 -11.31 -19.52
C GLU A 42 8.89 -11.61 -20.69
N HIS A 43 7.82 -10.82 -20.84
CA HIS A 43 6.88 -10.99 -21.94
C HIS A 43 7.53 -10.74 -23.32
N GLN A 44 8.47 -9.80 -23.44
CA GLN A 44 9.20 -9.56 -24.70
C GLN A 44 10.13 -10.73 -25.06
N VAL A 45 10.78 -11.35 -24.07
CA VAL A 45 11.63 -12.54 -24.28
C VAL A 45 10.78 -13.72 -24.75
N ASP A 46 9.67 -14.01 -24.07
CA ASP A 46 8.75 -15.10 -24.45
C ASP A 46 8.18 -14.94 -25.88
N GLN A 47 7.93 -13.69 -26.32
CA GLN A 47 7.47 -13.41 -27.69
C GLN A 47 8.58 -13.54 -28.74
N SER A 48 9.85 -13.40 -28.35
CA SER A 48 10.99 -13.55 -29.27
C SER A 48 11.42 -15.00 -29.48
N ASP A 49 11.03 -15.89 -28.56
CA ASP A 49 11.30 -17.33 -28.59
C ASP A 49 10.19 -18.14 -29.33
N LEU A 50 9.16 -17.47 -29.84
CA LEU A 50 8.09 -17.99 -30.73
C LEU A 50 8.33 -17.61 -32.20
#